data_AF-A0A1N6VGG6-F1
#
_entry.id   AF-A0A1N6VGG6-F1
#
_cell.length_a   1.000
_cell.length_b   1.000
_cell.length_c   1.000
_cell.angle_alpha   90.00
_cell.angle_beta   90.00
_cell.angle_gamma   90.00
#
_symmetry.space_group_name_H-M   'P 1'
#
loop_
_entity.id
_entity.type
_entity.pdbx_description
1 polymer ?
#
loop_
_entity_poly.entity_id
_entity_poly.type
_entity_poly.pdbx_seq_one_letter_code
_entity_poly.pdbx_strand_id
1 'polypeptide(L)'
;MKLPTELGDEYINNVLSNLSLEDLPGEEWKLIEGFENYAISNHGRVKSLERWVPLPAGGEQKILDRIMKPQTFRYFNKHLKAHFYNVRCNLCVEGKTYGRSVARLVYYHFVEKFDMDDHSFLMSFKDDNRFNLHFSNLEKLTVSKLHSKSLSTGRGKKGNYQQAVSQYTVDGNFVASYESIYAAGETLGIYPPHILSVLNKKNITTGKFLWFEKGYKPTKEDFIPERKSKSEKILNTKLWKRLGQSLIDESNPPACMNLSLKNLSGERWRPFPDLEEYFAISNKGRVKRLNTWTQNVSQTFWKEHITSLFVQKSGSEKYFLYTKLSCNGKSYNTAITRILYYCFIEEFDLKDRNLVIVNKNDPQWDLDISKLSLQSVTEILTERNKQYAAKIRTVLNSKEIFNNSLWEKVGKPRINKKSPPAIFDLSLRDLPDERWKPLLGFEGKYVISDKGRVKRLSGWKSDAELYGEEQILSLKFKKSDSPYLYFTLRTNEGRFEKRLPRMLYYCFIEEFDLNDRTLWIVNKNETQWDIDMSKLLLRSKVDSFKNKK
;
A
#
# COMPACT_ATOMS: atom_id res chain seq x y z
N MET A 1 -3.57 -16.76 -14.60
CA MET A 1 -3.78 -17.42 -15.91
C MET A 1 -4.01 -18.91 -15.66
N LYS A 2 -4.64 -19.64 -16.59
CA LYS A 2 -4.71 -21.11 -16.52
C LYS A 2 -3.31 -21.71 -16.74
N LEU A 3 -3.11 -22.98 -16.37
CA LEU A 3 -1.89 -23.71 -16.74
C LEU A 3 -1.75 -23.72 -18.27
N PRO A 4 -0.55 -23.46 -18.82
CA PRO A 4 -0.30 -23.49 -20.25
C PRO A 4 -0.07 -24.93 -20.73
N THR A 5 -1.14 -25.73 -20.77
CA THR A 5 -1.10 -27.15 -21.19
C THR A 5 -0.62 -27.31 -22.63
N GLU A 6 -0.75 -26.27 -23.46
CA GLU A 6 -0.23 -26.20 -24.82
C GLU A 6 1.29 -26.34 -24.93
N LEU A 7 2.03 -26.17 -23.82
CA LEU A 7 3.50 -26.35 -23.81
C LEU A 7 3.93 -27.82 -23.85
N GLY A 8 3.01 -28.78 -23.66
CA GLY A 8 3.33 -30.21 -23.69
C GLY A 8 4.22 -30.68 -22.53
N ASP A 9 4.34 -29.89 -21.46
CA ASP A 9 5.15 -30.23 -20.29
C ASP A 9 4.56 -31.41 -19.53
N GLU A 10 5.37 -32.46 -19.34
CA GLU A 10 4.94 -33.70 -18.71
C GLU A 10 4.44 -33.49 -17.28
N TYR A 11 5.10 -32.61 -16.52
CA TYR A 11 4.72 -32.32 -15.13
C TYR A 11 3.41 -31.53 -15.06
N ILE A 12 3.17 -30.60 -16.01
CA ILE A 12 1.86 -29.96 -16.14
C ILE A 12 0.77 -31.00 -16.38
N ASN A 13 0.98 -31.91 -17.32
CA ASN A 13 -0.06 -32.84 -17.77
C ASN A 13 -0.35 -33.92 -16.73
N ASN A 14 0.69 -34.52 -16.15
CA ASN A 14 0.56 -35.69 -15.29
C ASN A 14 0.34 -35.34 -13.81
N VAL A 15 0.86 -34.19 -13.36
CA VAL A 15 0.82 -33.80 -11.94
C VAL A 15 -0.10 -32.60 -11.70
N LEU A 16 0.21 -31.44 -12.28
CA LEU A 16 -0.49 -30.20 -11.94
C LEU A 16 -1.92 -30.11 -12.50
N SER A 17 -2.18 -30.81 -13.62
CA SER A 17 -3.51 -30.91 -14.23
C SER A 17 -4.32 -32.09 -13.70
N ASN A 18 -3.70 -33.00 -12.93
CA ASN A 18 -4.38 -34.14 -12.33
C ASN A 18 -5.22 -33.68 -11.12
N LEU A 19 -6.54 -33.66 -11.30
CA LEU A 19 -7.51 -33.28 -10.27
C LEU A 19 -8.13 -34.47 -9.54
N SER A 20 -7.65 -35.70 -9.80
CA SER A 20 -8.06 -36.90 -9.08
C SER A 20 -7.64 -36.80 -7.62
N LEU A 21 -8.51 -37.31 -6.74
CA LEU A 21 -8.20 -37.43 -5.31
C LEU A 21 -7.21 -38.58 -5.01
N GLU A 22 -7.03 -39.49 -5.97
CA GLU A 22 -6.04 -40.57 -5.89
C GLU A 22 -4.64 -39.98 -5.77
N ASP A 23 -3.85 -40.59 -4.88
CA ASP A 23 -2.48 -40.18 -4.62
C ASP A 23 -1.57 -40.65 -5.75
N LEU A 24 -0.64 -39.77 -6.15
CA LEU A 24 0.42 -40.12 -7.08
C LEU A 24 1.45 -41.02 -6.37
N PRO A 25 2.27 -41.78 -7.13
CA PRO A 25 3.35 -42.57 -6.55
C PRO A 25 4.25 -41.73 -5.63
N GLY A 26 4.41 -42.18 -4.38
CA GLY A 26 5.23 -41.52 -3.37
C GLY A 26 4.71 -40.13 -2.94
N GLU A 27 3.44 -39.85 -3.16
CA GLU A 27 2.87 -38.57 -2.76
C GLU A 27 2.58 -38.50 -1.27
N GLU A 28 3.11 -37.45 -0.64
CA GLU A 28 2.90 -37.16 0.77
C GLU A 28 2.15 -35.83 0.92
N TRP A 29 1.15 -35.79 1.79
CA TRP A 29 0.34 -34.61 2.05
C TRP A 29 0.64 -34.02 3.44
N LYS A 30 0.76 -32.69 3.50
CA LYS A 30 0.88 -31.94 4.76
C LYS A 30 -0.16 -30.83 4.81
N LEU A 31 -0.71 -30.55 6.01
CA LEU A 31 -1.58 -29.39 6.22
C LEU A 31 -0.82 -28.11 5.92
N ILE A 32 -1.48 -27.18 5.23
CA ILE A 32 -0.91 -25.86 5.00
C ILE A 32 -1.09 -25.05 6.26
N GLU A 33 0.03 -24.61 6.84
CA GLU A 33 0.04 -23.92 8.11
C GLU A 33 -0.75 -22.61 8.02
N GLY A 34 -1.77 -22.51 8.88
CA GLY A 34 -2.68 -21.39 8.92
C GLY A 34 -3.64 -21.24 7.76
N PHE A 35 -3.78 -22.33 7.00
CA PHE A 35 -4.83 -22.58 6.05
C PHE A 35 -5.28 -24.03 6.24
N GLU A 36 -5.73 -24.36 7.44
CA GLU A 36 -6.01 -25.74 7.90
C GLU A 36 -7.08 -26.46 7.08
N ASN A 37 -7.90 -25.70 6.34
CA ASN A 37 -8.84 -26.24 5.37
C ASN A 37 -8.16 -26.81 4.10
N TYR A 38 -6.83 -26.77 4.02
CA TYR A 38 -6.06 -27.13 2.85
C TYR A 38 -4.82 -27.97 3.22
N ALA A 39 -4.46 -28.86 2.30
CA ALA A 39 -3.22 -29.61 2.33
C ALA A 39 -2.40 -29.36 1.05
N ILE A 40 -1.09 -29.46 1.15
CA ILE A 40 -0.13 -29.37 0.05
C ILE A 40 0.62 -30.69 -0.05
N SER A 41 0.80 -31.20 -1.25
CA SER A 41 1.60 -32.40 -1.47
C SER A 41 3.06 -32.09 -1.78
N ASN A 42 3.94 -33.07 -1.59
CA ASN A 42 5.35 -33.02 -1.98
C ASN A 42 5.55 -32.82 -3.50
N HIS A 43 4.53 -33.09 -4.31
CA HIS A 43 4.43 -32.82 -5.76
C HIS A 43 3.83 -31.44 -6.10
N GLY A 44 3.45 -30.65 -5.10
CA GLY A 44 2.85 -29.33 -5.33
C GLY A 44 1.38 -29.35 -5.75
N ARG A 45 0.66 -30.47 -5.57
CA ARG A 45 -0.81 -30.47 -5.65
C ARG A 45 -1.37 -29.86 -4.38
N VAL A 46 -2.45 -29.08 -4.50
CA VAL A 46 -3.12 -28.45 -3.36
C VAL A 46 -4.50 -29.05 -3.21
N LYS A 47 -4.81 -29.66 -2.06
CA LYS A 47 -6.09 -30.29 -1.74
C LYS A 47 -6.88 -29.36 -0.82
N SER A 48 -8.09 -28.99 -1.22
CA SER A 48 -9.08 -28.43 -0.29
C SER A 48 -9.68 -29.60 0.46
N LEU A 49 -9.64 -29.56 1.78
CA LEU A 49 -10.13 -30.65 2.62
C LEU A 49 -11.64 -30.58 2.79
N GLU A 50 -12.22 -31.76 3.00
CA GLU A 50 -13.62 -31.91 3.33
C GLU A 50 -13.94 -31.15 4.62
N ARG A 51 -15.04 -30.39 4.61
CA ARG A 51 -15.49 -29.64 5.78
C ARG A 51 -16.97 -29.27 5.67
N TRP A 52 -17.62 -29.15 6.81
CA TRP A 52 -18.95 -28.58 6.90
C TRP A 52 -18.85 -27.06 6.99
N VAL A 53 -19.63 -26.36 6.16
CA VAL A 53 -19.71 -24.90 6.18
C VAL A 53 -21.17 -24.51 6.38
N PRO A 54 -21.48 -23.64 7.36
CA PRO A 54 -22.84 -23.20 7.61
C PRO A 54 -23.40 -22.42 6.41
N LEU A 55 -24.60 -22.80 5.97
CA LEU A 55 -25.30 -22.12 4.89
C LEU A 55 -25.92 -20.81 5.42
N PRO A 56 -26.07 -19.79 4.55
CA PRO A 56 -26.75 -18.56 4.92
C PRO A 56 -28.11 -18.85 5.51
N ALA A 57 -28.92 -19.71 4.86
CA ALA A 57 -30.32 -19.97 5.16
C ALA A 57 -30.59 -20.93 6.35
N GLY A 58 -29.53 -21.35 7.05
CA GLY A 58 -29.56 -22.46 8.00
C GLY A 58 -29.18 -23.80 7.37
N GLY A 59 -28.70 -24.71 8.22
CA GLY A 59 -28.13 -26.01 7.82
C GLY A 59 -26.66 -25.91 7.44
N GLU A 60 -26.03 -27.06 7.22
CA GLU A 60 -24.63 -27.15 6.83
C GLU A 60 -24.51 -27.66 5.40
N GLN A 61 -23.61 -27.06 4.62
CA GLN A 61 -23.17 -27.61 3.35
C GLN A 61 -21.87 -28.37 3.58
N LYS A 62 -21.87 -29.66 3.22
CA LYS A 62 -20.62 -30.42 3.11
C LYS A 62 -19.87 -29.95 1.87
N ILE A 63 -18.73 -29.30 2.07
CA ILE A 63 -17.75 -29.09 1.01
C ILE A 63 -16.91 -30.36 0.98
N LEU A 64 -17.02 -31.12 -0.11
CA LEU A 64 -16.19 -32.30 -0.32
C LEU A 64 -14.74 -31.91 -0.59
N ASP A 65 -13.84 -32.85 -0.32
CA ASP A 65 -12.44 -32.68 -0.69
C ASP A 65 -12.29 -32.58 -2.21
N ARG A 66 -11.31 -31.77 -2.63
CA ARG A 66 -10.99 -31.63 -4.06
C ARG A 66 -9.56 -31.17 -4.24
N ILE A 67 -8.92 -31.63 -5.31
CA ILE A 67 -7.68 -31.02 -5.78
C ILE A 67 -8.00 -29.67 -6.43
N MET A 68 -7.31 -28.63 -5.98
CA MET A 68 -7.47 -27.27 -6.47
C MET A 68 -6.79 -27.11 -7.82
N LYS A 69 -7.47 -26.44 -8.75
CA LYS A 69 -6.87 -26.03 -10.03
C LYS A 69 -5.80 -24.96 -9.78
N PRO A 70 -4.52 -25.22 -10.07
CA PRO A 70 -3.47 -24.23 -9.89
C PRO A 70 -3.59 -23.11 -10.93
N GLN A 71 -3.06 -21.94 -10.58
CA GLN A 71 -2.98 -20.77 -11.44
C GLN A 71 -1.54 -20.48 -11.81
N THR A 72 -1.31 -19.90 -12.99
CA THR A 72 0.03 -19.46 -13.39
C THR A 72 0.11 -17.95 -13.50
N PHE A 73 1.30 -17.45 -13.19
CA PHE A 73 1.74 -16.11 -13.49
C PHE A 73 2.83 -16.17 -14.56
N ARG A 74 2.63 -15.49 -15.69
CA ARG A 74 3.54 -15.47 -16.84
C ARG A 74 4.30 -14.15 -16.91
N TYR A 75 5.59 -14.20 -17.20
CA TYR A 75 6.41 -13.03 -17.51
C TYR A 75 7.34 -13.31 -18.69
N PHE A 76 7.81 -12.27 -19.37
CA PHE A 76 8.64 -12.40 -20.57
C PHE A 76 10.11 -12.07 -20.28
N ASN A 77 11.00 -12.98 -20.62
CA ASN A 77 12.44 -12.75 -20.58
C ASN A 77 12.90 -12.17 -21.92
N LYS A 78 13.33 -10.91 -21.91
CA LYS A 78 13.76 -10.18 -23.11
C LYS A 78 15.04 -10.76 -23.75
N HIS A 79 15.92 -11.36 -22.94
CA HIS A 79 17.20 -11.89 -23.43
C HIS A 79 16.99 -13.19 -24.19
N LEU A 80 16.25 -14.11 -23.59
CA LEU A 80 15.93 -15.41 -24.20
C LEU A 80 14.76 -15.34 -25.18
N LYS A 81 14.08 -14.19 -25.26
CA LYS A 81 12.83 -13.99 -26.02
C LYS A 81 11.79 -15.08 -25.71
N ALA A 82 11.73 -15.50 -24.45
CA ALA A 82 10.92 -16.64 -24.00
C ALA A 82 10.04 -16.26 -22.80
N HIS A 83 8.91 -16.95 -22.68
CA HIS A 83 8.01 -16.80 -21.52
C HIS A 83 8.42 -17.73 -20.38
N PHE A 84 8.34 -17.19 -19.17
CA PHE A 84 8.56 -17.92 -17.93
C PHE A 84 7.31 -17.88 -17.08
N TYR A 85 7.11 -18.94 -16.30
CA TYR A 85 5.90 -19.18 -15.54
C TYR A 85 6.23 -19.44 -14.07
N ASN A 86 5.31 -19.06 -13.19
CA ASN A 86 5.32 -19.42 -11.78
C ASN A 86 3.93 -19.93 -11.38
N VAL A 87 3.88 -21.04 -10.67
CA VAL A 87 2.64 -21.65 -10.19
C VAL A 87 2.20 -21.04 -8.86
N ARG A 88 0.91 -20.72 -8.75
CA ARG A 88 0.25 -20.09 -7.60
C ARG A 88 -1.07 -20.79 -7.27
N CYS A 89 -1.48 -20.69 -6.01
CA CYS A 89 -2.81 -21.10 -5.54
C CYS A 89 -3.46 -19.97 -4.74
N ASN A 90 -4.78 -20.00 -4.62
CA ASN A 90 -5.54 -19.07 -3.80
C ASN A 90 -6.16 -19.82 -2.63
N LEU A 91 -5.77 -19.48 -1.41
CA LEU A 91 -6.27 -20.09 -0.19
C LEU A 91 -7.26 -19.14 0.49
N CYS A 92 -8.38 -19.65 0.99
CA CYS A 92 -9.43 -18.84 1.61
C CYS A 92 -9.57 -19.16 3.10
N VAL A 93 -9.47 -18.14 3.95
CA VAL A 93 -9.74 -18.25 5.39
C VAL A 93 -10.53 -17.02 5.84
N GLU A 94 -11.60 -17.25 6.61
CA GLU A 94 -12.54 -16.22 7.06
C GLU A 94 -13.06 -15.29 5.93
N GLY A 95 -13.29 -15.82 4.74
CA GLY A 95 -13.83 -15.08 3.60
C GLY A 95 -12.85 -14.10 2.96
N LYS A 96 -11.56 -14.20 3.30
CA LYS A 96 -10.45 -13.49 2.65
C LYS A 96 -9.62 -14.48 1.82
N THR A 97 -9.31 -14.09 0.59
CA THR A 97 -8.51 -14.88 -0.36
C THR A 97 -7.05 -14.44 -0.34
N TYR A 98 -6.13 -15.40 -0.24
CA TYR A 98 -4.69 -15.19 -0.21
C TYR A 98 -4.01 -15.92 -1.36
N GLY A 99 -3.36 -15.18 -2.26
CA GLY A 99 -2.55 -15.77 -3.33
C GLY A 99 -1.18 -16.19 -2.82
N ARG A 100 -0.82 -17.46 -2.95
CA ARG A 100 0.45 -18.04 -2.48
C ARG A 100 1.22 -18.72 -3.62
N SER A 101 2.55 -18.70 -3.54
CA SER A 101 3.43 -19.45 -4.44
C SER A 101 3.43 -20.92 -4.02
N VAL A 102 3.12 -21.82 -4.94
CA VAL A 102 3.08 -23.25 -4.64
C VAL A 102 4.49 -23.79 -4.36
N ALA A 103 5.50 -23.36 -5.12
CA ALA A 103 6.90 -23.73 -4.87
C ALA A 103 7.37 -23.36 -3.45
N ARG A 104 7.03 -22.16 -2.95
CA ARG A 104 7.36 -21.76 -1.57
C ARG A 104 6.64 -22.63 -0.55
N LEU A 105 5.36 -22.97 -0.78
CA LEU A 105 4.61 -23.85 0.11
C LEU A 105 5.23 -25.24 0.18
N VAL A 106 5.56 -25.85 -0.97
CA VAL A 106 6.22 -27.17 -1.00
C VAL A 106 7.55 -27.12 -0.25
N TYR A 107 8.42 -26.15 -0.55
CA TYR A 107 9.72 -26.05 0.12
C TYR A 107 9.58 -25.85 1.62
N TYR A 108 8.67 -24.98 2.05
CA TYR A 108 8.41 -24.70 3.46
C TYR A 108 7.97 -25.96 4.22
N HIS A 109 7.09 -26.77 3.63
CA HIS A 109 6.51 -27.94 4.29
C HIS A 109 7.36 -29.21 4.17
N PHE A 110 8.19 -29.36 3.13
CA PHE A 110 8.93 -30.59 2.85
C PHE A 110 10.45 -30.47 2.92
N VAL A 111 11.01 -29.26 3.00
CA VAL A 111 12.46 -29.05 3.02
C VAL A 111 12.92 -28.29 4.27
N GLU A 112 12.49 -27.04 4.44
CA GLU A 112 12.96 -26.17 5.53
C GLU A 112 11.94 -25.07 5.82
N LYS A 113 11.64 -24.80 7.09
CA LYS A 113 10.79 -23.68 7.50
C LYS A 113 11.55 -22.35 7.45
N PHE A 114 10.89 -21.30 6.99
CA PHE A 114 11.42 -19.94 6.87
C PHE A 114 10.28 -18.91 6.95
N ASP A 115 10.60 -17.64 7.14
CA ASP A 115 9.57 -16.58 7.05
C ASP A 115 9.00 -16.49 5.63
N MET A 116 7.73 -16.88 5.48
CA MET A 116 7.04 -16.93 4.19
C MET A 116 6.93 -15.55 3.51
N ASP A 117 7.11 -14.46 4.25
CA ASP A 117 7.13 -13.08 3.74
C ASP A 117 8.56 -12.54 3.50
N ASP A 118 9.62 -13.32 3.77
CA ASP A 118 11.00 -12.94 3.40
C ASP A 118 11.23 -13.06 1.88
N HIS A 119 11.67 -11.95 1.29
CA HIS A 119 11.95 -11.77 -0.14
C HIS A 119 13.45 -11.67 -0.46
N SER A 120 14.34 -11.91 0.52
CA SER A 120 15.79 -11.92 0.35
C SER A 120 16.30 -13.08 -0.51
N PHE A 121 15.50 -14.14 -0.66
CA PHE A 121 15.79 -15.33 -1.45
C PHE A 121 14.64 -15.69 -2.40
N LEU A 122 14.97 -16.51 -3.39
CA LEU A 122 14.03 -17.02 -4.38
C LEU A 122 14.14 -18.55 -4.47
N MET A 123 13.03 -19.19 -4.84
CA MET A 123 13.03 -20.60 -5.20
C MET A 123 13.62 -20.76 -6.60
N SER A 124 14.62 -21.63 -6.73
CA SER A 124 15.13 -22.10 -8.01
C SER A 124 14.76 -23.57 -8.21
N PHE A 125 14.89 -24.01 -9.45
CA PHE A 125 14.53 -25.34 -9.92
C PHE A 125 15.80 -26.00 -10.45
N LYS A 126 16.14 -27.19 -9.97
CA LYS A 126 17.39 -27.87 -10.30
C LYS A 126 17.42 -28.32 -11.76
N ASP A 127 16.29 -28.80 -12.27
CA ASP A 127 16.08 -29.24 -13.66
C ASP A 127 15.74 -28.09 -14.64
N ASP A 128 15.70 -26.85 -14.15
CA ASP A 128 15.25 -25.65 -14.87
C ASP A 128 13.76 -25.65 -15.34
N ASN A 129 12.99 -26.67 -14.97
CA ASN A 129 11.56 -26.75 -15.20
C ASN A 129 10.79 -26.11 -14.02
N ARG A 130 10.14 -24.97 -14.30
CA ARG A 130 9.38 -24.20 -13.29
C ARG A 130 8.02 -24.79 -12.94
N PHE A 131 7.58 -25.79 -13.70
CA PHE A 131 6.38 -26.56 -13.41
C PHE A 131 6.69 -27.75 -12.52
N ASN A 132 7.92 -28.28 -12.52
CA ASN A 132 8.33 -29.35 -11.62
C ASN A 132 8.47 -28.82 -10.18
N LEU A 133 7.36 -28.87 -9.45
CA LEU A 133 7.23 -28.40 -8.07
C LEU A 133 7.64 -29.45 -7.04
N HIS A 134 8.16 -30.60 -7.45
CA HIS A 134 8.53 -31.66 -6.52
C HIS A 134 9.60 -31.15 -5.56
N PHE A 135 9.44 -31.43 -4.25
CA PHE A 135 10.30 -30.85 -3.21
C PHE A 135 11.81 -31.09 -3.47
N SER A 136 12.18 -32.25 -4.02
CA SER A 136 13.58 -32.58 -4.32
C SER A 136 14.18 -31.73 -5.45
N ASN A 137 13.34 -31.17 -6.33
CA ASN A 137 13.74 -30.30 -7.43
C ASN A 137 13.90 -28.83 -7.00
N LEU A 138 13.39 -28.46 -5.83
CA LEU A 138 13.42 -27.08 -5.35
C LEU A 138 14.71 -26.78 -4.56
N GLU A 139 15.22 -25.56 -4.71
CA GLU A 139 16.33 -25.05 -3.91
C GLU A 139 16.14 -23.58 -3.52
N LYS A 140 16.65 -23.19 -2.35
CA LYS A 140 16.61 -21.84 -1.82
C LYS A 140 17.90 -21.10 -2.17
N LEU A 141 17.83 -20.09 -3.04
CA LEU A 141 19.00 -19.29 -3.45
C LEU A 141 18.85 -17.81 -3.10
N THR A 142 19.95 -17.18 -2.67
CA THR A 142 20.03 -15.73 -2.59
C THR A 142 19.99 -15.10 -3.99
N VAL A 143 19.56 -13.84 -4.07
CA VAL A 143 19.47 -13.10 -5.32
C VAL A 143 20.82 -13.10 -6.08
N SER A 144 21.93 -12.90 -5.37
CA SER A 144 23.28 -12.93 -5.95
C SER A 144 23.63 -14.28 -6.59
N LYS A 145 23.44 -15.40 -5.87
CA LYS A 145 23.72 -16.75 -6.40
C LYS A 145 22.84 -17.08 -7.60
N LEU A 146 21.56 -16.68 -7.58
CA LEU A 146 20.67 -16.87 -8.72
C LEU A 146 21.12 -16.09 -9.95
N HIS A 147 21.61 -14.86 -9.79
CA HIS A 147 22.18 -14.08 -10.88
C HIS A 147 23.41 -14.76 -11.48
N SER A 148 24.34 -15.23 -10.63
CA SER A 148 25.51 -15.98 -11.08
C SER A 148 25.11 -17.25 -11.86
N LYS A 149 24.14 -18.03 -11.35
CA LYS A 149 23.59 -19.21 -12.04
C LYS A 149 22.95 -18.85 -13.39
N SER A 150 22.21 -17.74 -13.46
CA SER A 150 21.59 -17.26 -14.71
C SER A 150 22.65 -16.84 -15.75
N LEU A 151 23.73 -16.19 -15.30
CA LEU A 151 24.86 -15.80 -16.15
C LEU A 151 25.64 -17.02 -16.67
N SER A 152 25.94 -18.00 -15.81
CA SER A 152 26.68 -19.21 -16.19
C SER A 152 25.89 -20.09 -17.17
N THR A 153 24.57 -20.18 -16.98
CA THR A 153 23.66 -20.93 -17.88
C THR A 153 23.28 -20.16 -19.15
N GLY A 154 23.90 -18.99 -19.41
CA GLY A 154 23.65 -18.21 -20.62
C GLY A 154 22.27 -17.54 -20.69
N ARG A 155 21.54 -17.50 -19.56
CA ARG A 155 20.21 -16.89 -19.44
C ARG A 155 20.25 -15.39 -19.11
N GLY A 156 21.45 -14.86 -18.88
CA GLY A 156 21.73 -13.44 -18.67
C GLY A 156 22.65 -12.83 -19.73
N LYS A 157 22.50 -11.54 -19.99
CA LYS A 157 23.35 -10.80 -20.94
C LYS A 157 24.82 -10.77 -20.47
N LYS A 158 25.74 -11.35 -21.24
CA LYS A 158 27.19 -11.21 -21.04
C LYS A 158 27.60 -9.76 -21.32
N GLY A 159 28.18 -9.10 -20.32
CA GLY A 159 28.84 -7.80 -20.45
C GLY A 159 30.36 -7.99 -20.36
N ASN A 160 31.15 -7.02 -20.83
CA ASN A 160 32.61 -7.05 -20.70
C ASN A 160 33.03 -6.70 -19.26
N TYR A 161 32.79 -7.62 -18.32
CA TYR A 161 33.06 -7.40 -16.90
C TYR A 161 34.54 -7.59 -16.51
N GLN A 162 35.39 -8.03 -17.45
CA GLN A 162 36.83 -8.18 -17.24
C GLN A 162 37.62 -6.88 -17.52
N GLN A 163 36.96 -5.85 -18.04
CA GLN A 163 37.60 -4.57 -18.33
C GLN A 163 38.10 -3.88 -17.05
N ALA A 164 39.35 -3.41 -17.07
CA ALA A 164 39.94 -2.64 -15.99
C ALA A 164 39.34 -1.23 -15.90
N VAL A 165 39.14 -0.74 -14.68
CA VAL A 165 38.39 0.51 -14.43
C VAL A 165 39.08 1.42 -13.41
N SER A 166 38.83 2.71 -13.55
CA SER A 166 39.22 3.75 -12.58
C SER A 166 37.97 4.42 -12.00
N GLN A 167 38.01 4.66 -10.69
CA GLN A 167 36.96 5.22 -9.86
C GLN A 167 37.25 6.69 -9.54
N TYR A 168 36.25 7.56 -9.70
CA TYR A 168 36.35 8.98 -9.39
C TYR A 168 35.14 9.48 -8.59
N THR A 169 35.33 10.51 -7.77
CA THR A 169 34.21 11.24 -7.16
C THR A 169 33.48 12.10 -8.19
N VAL A 170 32.26 12.54 -7.86
CA VAL A 170 31.48 13.45 -8.70
C VAL A 170 32.11 14.82 -8.91
N ASP A 171 33.04 15.21 -8.03
CA ASP A 171 33.80 16.46 -8.11
C ASP A 171 35.08 16.33 -8.95
N GLY A 172 35.37 15.13 -9.46
CA GLY A 172 36.52 14.87 -10.33
C GLY A 172 37.77 14.33 -9.64
N ASN A 173 37.70 14.00 -8.36
CA ASN A 173 38.86 13.47 -7.64
C ASN A 173 39.05 11.98 -7.92
N PHE A 174 40.27 11.58 -8.27
CA PHE A 174 40.63 10.17 -8.41
C PHE A 174 40.55 9.44 -7.07
N VAL A 175 39.99 8.23 -7.06
CA VAL A 175 39.83 7.41 -5.85
C VAL A 175 40.72 6.17 -5.92
N ALA A 176 40.53 5.32 -6.93
CA ALA A 176 41.24 4.04 -7.07
C ALA A 176 41.15 3.48 -8.50
N SER A 177 41.94 2.45 -8.80
CA SER A 177 41.84 1.64 -10.02
C SER A 177 41.76 0.16 -9.67
N TYR A 178 41.05 -0.60 -10.51
CA TYR A 178 40.84 -2.04 -10.34
C TYR A 178 41.16 -2.77 -11.64
N GLU A 179 41.69 -3.98 -11.53
CA GLU A 179 42.05 -4.80 -12.68
C GLU A 179 40.84 -5.29 -13.48
N SER A 180 39.64 -5.32 -12.88
CA SER A 180 38.39 -5.63 -13.57
C SER A 180 37.16 -5.02 -12.88
N ILE A 181 36.03 -4.97 -13.60
CA ILE A 181 34.73 -4.60 -13.02
C ILE A 181 34.33 -5.58 -11.91
N TYR A 182 34.68 -6.86 -12.04
CA TYR A 182 34.44 -7.85 -10.98
C TYR A 182 35.22 -7.54 -9.71
N ALA A 183 36.52 -7.23 -9.83
CA ALA A 183 37.35 -6.87 -8.69
C ALA A 183 36.81 -5.61 -7.98
N ALA A 184 36.37 -4.61 -8.74
CA ALA A 184 35.73 -3.42 -8.19
C ALA A 184 34.40 -3.75 -7.47
N GLY A 185 33.57 -4.58 -8.09
CA GLY A 185 32.27 -4.97 -7.55
C GLY A 185 32.36 -5.79 -6.26
N GLU A 186 33.33 -6.70 -6.18
CA GLU A 186 33.59 -7.50 -4.98
C GLU A 186 34.13 -6.63 -3.83
N THR A 187 35.13 -5.78 -4.12
CA THR A 187 35.75 -4.90 -3.12
C THR A 187 34.76 -3.91 -2.52
N LEU A 188 33.87 -3.34 -3.35
CA LEU A 188 32.94 -2.28 -2.94
C LEU A 188 31.51 -2.79 -2.65
N GLY A 189 31.24 -4.08 -2.83
CA GLY A 189 29.88 -4.62 -2.76
C GLY A 189 28.92 -4.05 -3.81
N ILE A 190 29.45 -3.59 -4.96
CA ILE A 190 28.65 -2.99 -6.04
C ILE A 190 28.35 -4.06 -7.09
N TYR A 191 27.08 -4.15 -7.51
CA TYR A 191 26.68 -5.07 -8.56
C TYR A 191 27.38 -4.73 -9.91
N PRO A 192 28.22 -5.61 -10.49
CA PRO A 192 29.04 -5.31 -11.67
C PRO A 192 28.29 -4.74 -12.89
N PRO A 193 27.05 -5.17 -13.19
CA PRO A 193 26.24 -4.54 -14.25
C PRO A 193 25.94 -3.05 -14.05
N HIS A 194 25.93 -2.55 -12.81
CA HIS A 194 25.75 -1.12 -12.56
C HIS A 194 26.98 -0.32 -12.97
N ILE A 195 28.19 -0.83 -12.67
CA ILE A 195 29.46 -0.20 -13.11
C ILE A 195 29.53 -0.19 -14.63
N LEU A 196 29.26 -1.34 -15.27
CA LEU A 196 29.23 -1.43 -16.73
C LEU A 196 28.18 -0.50 -17.37
N SER A 197 27.06 -0.24 -16.70
CA SER A 197 26.04 0.71 -17.17
C SER A 197 26.56 2.15 -17.18
N VAL A 198 27.39 2.52 -16.20
CA VAL A 198 28.05 3.84 -16.14
C VAL A 198 29.08 3.99 -17.26
N LEU A 199 29.95 2.99 -17.46
CA LEU A 199 30.93 2.98 -18.56
C LEU A 199 30.25 3.13 -19.94
N ASN A 200 29.09 2.49 -20.11
CA ASN A 200 28.29 2.59 -21.34
C ASN A 200 27.44 3.87 -21.44
N LYS A 201 27.63 4.84 -20.54
CA LYS A 201 26.88 6.11 -20.47
C LYS A 201 25.35 5.94 -20.36
N LYS A 202 24.88 4.79 -19.87
CA LYS A 202 23.46 4.51 -19.62
C LYS A 202 23.01 5.03 -18.27
N ASN A 203 23.92 4.98 -17.30
CA ASN A 203 23.80 5.61 -15.99
C ASN A 203 24.92 6.64 -15.81
N ILE A 204 24.74 7.57 -14.88
CA ILE A 204 25.72 8.62 -14.60
C ILE A 204 26.74 8.14 -13.55
N THR A 205 26.27 7.54 -12.46
CA THR A 205 27.12 7.04 -11.36
C THR A 205 26.62 5.69 -10.84
N THR A 206 27.47 5.01 -10.07
CA THR A 206 27.05 3.91 -9.20
C THR A 206 27.95 3.84 -7.96
N GLY A 207 27.36 3.49 -6.81
CA GLY A 207 28.09 3.46 -5.55
C GLY A 207 28.62 4.83 -5.10
N LYS A 208 28.02 5.94 -5.56
CA LYS A 208 28.48 7.34 -5.40
C LYS A 208 29.72 7.73 -6.22
N PHE A 209 30.10 6.94 -7.22
CA PHE A 209 31.29 7.20 -8.03
C PHE A 209 30.98 7.22 -9.52
N LEU A 210 31.79 7.97 -10.26
CA LEU A 210 31.95 7.81 -11.70
C LEU A 210 32.99 6.73 -11.99
N TRP A 211 32.81 6.09 -13.14
CA TRP A 211 33.64 4.97 -13.57
C TRP A 211 34.10 5.24 -14.99
N PHE A 212 35.40 5.10 -15.20
CA PHE A 212 36.04 5.24 -16.51
C PHE A 212 36.92 4.03 -16.78
N GLU A 213 37.25 3.81 -18.05
CA GLU A 213 38.25 2.82 -18.43
C GLU A 213 39.61 3.16 -17.83
N LYS A 214 40.33 2.16 -17.33
CA LYS A 214 41.67 2.36 -16.77
C LYS A 214 42.59 2.96 -17.85
N GLY A 215 43.22 4.09 -17.56
CA GLY A 215 44.07 4.84 -18.50
C GLY A 215 43.39 6.04 -19.16
N TYR A 216 42.05 6.13 -19.12
CA TYR A 216 41.34 7.34 -19.55
C TYR A 216 41.51 8.47 -18.52
N LYS A 217 41.80 9.69 -19.01
CA LYS A 217 41.93 10.91 -18.20
C LYS A 217 40.68 11.79 -18.41
N PRO A 218 39.72 11.77 -17.47
CA PRO A 218 38.47 12.51 -17.64
C PRO A 218 38.69 14.03 -17.55
N THR A 219 37.96 14.79 -18.38
CA THR A 219 37.94 16.27 -18.35
C THR A 219 36.76 16.79 -17.53
N LYS A 220 36.67 18.10 -17.29
CA LYS A 220 35.56 18.70 -16.51
C LYS A 220 34.18 18.38 -17.12
N GLU A 221 34.12 18.26 -18.44
CA GLU A 221 32.92 17.93 -19.20
C GLU A 221 32.44 16.49 -18.93
N ASP A 222 33.35 15.55 -18.68
CA ASP A 222 33.00 14.15 -18.36
C ASP A 222 32.25 14.03 -17.02
N PHE A 223 32.43 15.00 -16.12
CA PHE A 223 31.75 15.07 -14.83
C PHE A 223 30.41 15.82 -14.91
N ILE A 224 30.06 16.44 -16.04
CA ILE A 224 28.76 17.11 -16.21
C ILE A 224 27.97 16.37 -17.30
N PRO A 225 26.96 15.57 -16.95
CA PRO A 225 26.26 14.76 -17.93
C PRO A 225 25.54 15.63 -18.96
N GLU A 226 25.97 15.54 -20.22
CA GLU A 226 25.30 16.17 -21.36
C GLU A 226 23.88 15.61 -21.51
N ARG A 227 22.88 16.48 -21.40
CA ARG A 227 21.50 16.11 -21.67
C ARG A 227 21.02 16.89 -22.88
N LYS A 228 20.47 16.19 -23.88
CA LYS A 228 19.70 16.83 -24.97
C LYS A 228 18.63 17.72 -24.35
N SER A 229 18.88 19.04 -24.36
CA SER A 229 17.95 20.01 -23.79
C SER A 229 16.69 20.00 -24.63
N LYS A 230 15.53 19.80 -24.00
CA LYS A 230 14.27 20.19 -24.64
C LYS A 230 14.28 21.72 -24.78
N SER A 231 13.54 22.26 -25.74
CA SER A 231 13.35 23.71 -25.83
C SER A 231 12.91 24.26 -24.46
N GLU A 232 13.58 25.32 -24.01
CA GLU A 232 13.26 25.95 -22.74
C GLU A 232 11.84 26.48 -22.81
N LYS A 233 10.97 25.97 -21.94
CA LYS A 233 9.60 26.47 -21.82
C LYS A 233 9.66 27.72 -20.97
N ILE A 234 9.22 28.85 -21.51
CA ILE A 234 9.14 30.11 -20.78
C ILE A 234 7.87 30.16 -19.91
N LEU A 235 6.75 29.64 -20.43
CA LEU A 235 5.45 29.67 -19.76
C LEU A 235 5.03 28.31 -19.18
N ASN A 236 4.57 28.32 -17.93
CA ASN A 236 3.86 27.22 -17.29
C ASN A 236 2.39 27.16 -17.75
N THR A 237 2.18 26.64 -18.96
CA THR A 237 0.85 26.54 -19.60
C THR A 237 -0.16 25.75 -18.77
N LYS A 238 0.28 24.77 -17.98
CA LYS A 238 -0.61 23.98 -17.11
C LYS A 238 -1.19 24.80 -15.97
N LEU A 239 -0.36 25.61 -15.33
CA LEU A 239 -0.81 26.49 -14.25
C LEU A 239 -1.71 27.59 -14.81
N TRP A 240 -1.31 28.22 -15.90
CA TRP A 240 -2.09 29.25 -16.60
C TRP A 240 -3.51 28.75 -16.95
N LYS A 241 -3.62 27.56 -17.56
CA LYS A 241 -4.92 26.93 -17.86
C LYS A 241 -5.77 26.69 -16.62
N ARG A 242 -5.18 26.29 -15.50
CA ARG A 242 -5.92 26.02 -14.26
C ARG A 242 -6.38 27.28 -13.54
N LEU A 243 -5.67 28.38 -13.73
CA LEU A 243 -5.98 29.70 -13.19
C LEU A 243 -6.99 30.48 -14.05
N GLY A 244 -7.51 29.88 -15.13
CA GLY A 244 -8.58 30.47 -15.95
C GLY A 244 -8.11 31.17 -17.21
N GLN A 245 -6.85 30.98 -17.63
CA GLN A 245 -6.31 31.53 -18.89
C GLN A 245 -6.43 33.05 -18.99
N SER A 246 -6.03 33.76 -17.94
CA SER A 246 -5.97 35.22 -17.94
C SER A 246 -5.13 35.76 -19.10
N LEU A 247 -5.49 36.93 -19.64
CA LEU A 247 -4.72 37.62 -20.67
C LEU A 247 -3.33 37.98 -20.13
N ILE A 248 -2.27 37.37 -20.67
CA ILE A 248 -0.86 37.59 -20.27
C ILE A 248 0.05 37.62 -21.49
N ASP A 249 1.22 38.24 -21.37
CA ASP A 249 2.31 38.10 -22.33
C ASP A 249 3.00 36.74 -22.15
N GLU A 250 2.85 35.82 -23.12
CA GLU A 250 3.46 34.48 -23.05
C GLU A 250 4.99 34.51 -23.17
N SER A 251 5.57 35.58 -23.74
CA SER A 251 7.02 35.76 -23.89
C SER A 251 7.67 36.28 -22.60
N ASN A 252 6.89 36.96 -21.75
CA ASN A 252 7.29 37.43 -20.44
C ASN A 252 6.17 37.25 -19.40
N PRO A 253 5.84 36.00 -19.03
CA PRO A 253 4.70 35.72 -18.18
C PRO A 253 4.94 36.15 -16.73
N PRO A 254 3.87 36.32 -15.93
CA PRO A 254 3.97 36.63 -14.51
C PRO A 254 4.84 35.62 -13.76
N ALA A 255 5.47 36.08 -12.66
CA ALA A 255 6.48 35.30 -11.93
C ALA A 255 6.02 33.89 -11.58
N CYS A 256 4.78 33.71 -11.12
CA CYS A 256 4.25 32.40 -10.73
C CYS A 256 4.14 31.39 -11.90
N MET A 257 4.10 31.87 -13.15
CA MET A 257 4.04 31.06 -14.36
C MET A 257 5.32 31.11 -15.20
N ASN A 258 6.31 31.92 -14.81
CA ASN A 258 7.55 32.13 -15.55
C ASN A 258 8.61 31.08 -15.19
N LEU A 259 8.94 30.25 -16.17
CA LEU A 259 9.91 29.15 -16.07
C LEU A 259 11.30 29.52 -16.63
N SER A 260 11.50 30.77 -17.08
CA SER A 260 12.78 31.24 -17.58
C SER A 260 13.81 31.36 -16.45
N LEU A 261 15.06 30.96 -16.72
CA LEU A 261 16.19 31.18 -15.81
C LEU A 261 16.60 32.66 -15.71
N LYS A 262 16.13 33.52 -16.63
CA LYS A 262 16.39 34.97 -16.58
C LYS A 262 15.71 35.58 -15.34
N ASN A 263 16.43 36.44 -14.63
CA ASN A 263 15.87 37.17 -13.50
C ASN A 263 14.84 38.19 -13.98
N LEU A 264 13.77 38.35 -13.21
CA LEU A 264 12.76 39.38 -13.44
C LEU A 264 13.20 40.70 -12.80
N SER A 265 12.64 41.81 -13.25
CA SER A 265 12.94 43.13 -12.66
C SER A 265 12.63 43.16 -11.15
N GLY A 266 13.59 43.63 -10.35
CA GLY A 266 13.48 43.71 -8.89
C GLY A 266 13.45 42.35 -8.17
N GLU A 267 13.81 41.27 -8.85
CA GLU A 267 13.82 39.93 -8.27
C GLU A 267 15.10 39.65 -7.48
N ARG A 268 14.93 39.14 -6.25
CA ARG A 268 15.99 38.78 -5.32
C ARG A 268 15.77 37.37 -4.83
N TRP A 269 16.83 36.59 -4.73
CA TRP A 269 16.80 35.18 -4.32
C TRP A 269 17.32 35.01 -2.90
N ARG A 270 16.71 34.08 -2.15
CA ARG A 270 17.19 33.58 -0.85
C ARG A 270 17.26 32.06 -0.88
N PRO A 271 18.12 31.42 -0.07
CA PRO A 271 18.11 29.97 0.11
C PRO A 271 16.72 29.47 0.51
N PHE A 272 16.35 28.29 0.02
CA PHE A 272 15.09 27.66 0.42
C PHE A 272 15.27 27.00 1.79
N PRO A 273 14.47 27.34 2.81
CA PRO A 273 14.64 26.81 4.17
C PRO A 273 14.61 25.27 4.20
N ASP A 274 15.51 24.67 5.00
CA ASP A 274 15.75 23.22 5.13
C ASP A 274 16.29 22.53 3.85
N LEU A 275 16.48 23.28 2.75
CA LEU A 275 16.81 22.76 1.43
C LEU A 275 17.82 23.66 0.68
N GLU A 276 18.68 24.34 1.44
CA GLU A 276 19.54 25.43 0.96
C GLU A 276 20.55 24.96 -0.09
N GLU A 277 21.04 23.72 0.02
CA GLU A 277 21.97 23.10 -0.93
C GLU A 277 21.34 22.82 -2.31
N TYR A 278 20.01 22.76 -2.38
CA TYR A 278 19.29 22.25 -3.55
C TYR A 278 18.41 23.31 -4.22
N PHE A 279 17.83 24.23 -3.44
CA PHE A 279 16.83 25.15 -3.93
C PHE A 279 17.00 26.56 -3.38
N ALA A 280 16.53 27.53 -4.16
CA ALA A 280 16.39 28.93 -3.77
C ALA A 280 14.97 29.40 -4.11
N ILE A 281 14.47 30.41 -3.39
CA ILE A 281 13.19 31.07 -3.63
C ILE A 281 13.40 32.56 -3.88
N SER A 282 12.67 33.12 -4.84
CA SER A 282 12.70 34.56 -5.10
C SER A 282 11.61 35.30 -4.32
N ASN A 283 11.81 36.60 -4.10
CA ASN A 283 10.79 37.49 -3.52
C ASN A 283 9.50 37.59 -4.35
N LYS A 284 9.51 37.08 -5.59
CA LYS A 284 8.33 36.98 -6.48
C LYS A 284 7.70 35.58 -6.47
N GLY A 285 8.16 34.68 -5.61
CA GLY A 285 7.60 33.34 -5.42
C GLY A 285 8.09 32.29 -6.41
N ARG A 286 9.12 32.59 -7.23
CA ARG A 286 9.73 31.59 -8.11
C ARG A 286 10.65 30.70 -7.30
N VAL A 287 10.64 29.40 -7.59
CA VAL A 287 11.52 28.43 -6.94
C VAL A 287 12.50 27.89 -7.96
N LYS A 288 13.78 28.02 -7.67
CA LYS A 288 14.88 27.60 -8.52
C LYS A 288 15.55 26.40 -7.89
N ARG A 289 15.75 25.35 -8.68
CA ARG A 289 16.68 24.26 -8.35
C ARG A 289 18.08 24.68 -8.77
N LEU A 290 19.07 24.43 -7.93
CA LEU A 290 20.48 24.76 -8.17
C LEU A 290 21.21 23.67 -8.97
N ASN A 291 22.38 24.01 -9.52
CA ASN A 291 23.30 23.03 -10.09
C ASN A 291 23.94 22.23 -8.95
N THR A 292 23.56 20.96 -8.79
CA THR A 292 24.05 20.16 -7.66
C THR A 292 23.92 18.66 -7.91
N TRP A 293 24.73 17.88 -7.20
CA TRP A 293 24.65 16.43 -7.18
C TRP A 293 23.72 15.95 -6.05
N THR A 294 22.88 14.97 -6.36
CA THR A 294 22.10 14.29 -5.32
C THR A 294 23.00 13.41 -4.44
N GLN A 295 22.62 13.19 -3.17
CA GLN A 295 23.45 12.46 -2.19
C GLN A 295 23.17 10.93 -2.13
N ASN A 296 22.31 10.44 -3.03
CA ASN A 296 21.87 9.06 -3.12
C ASN A 296 23.03 8.12 -3.54
N VAL A 297 22.89 6.79 -3.34
CA VAL A 297 23.88 5.80 -3.81
C VAL A 297 24.11 5.88 -5.34
N SER A 298 23.05 6.16 -6.11
CA SER A 298 23.15 6.49 -7.53
C SER A 298 22.97 7.99 -7.69
N GLN A 299 24.05 8.74 -7.50
CA GLN A 299 24.06 10.20 -7.64
C GLN A 299 23.70 10.60 -9.08
N THR A 300 22.82 11.58 -9.17
CA THR A 300 22.40 12.22 -10.41
C THR A 300 22.65 13.71 -10.32
N PHE A 301 23.09 14.30 -11.43
CA PHE A 301 23.32 15.72 -11.55
C PHE A 301 22.00 16.44 -11.86
N TRP A 302 21.67 17.43 -11.04
CA TRP A 302 20.56 18.33 -11.28
C TRP A 302 21.07 19.61 -11.92
N LYS A 303 20.61 19.86 -13.14
CA LYS A 303 20.79 21.16 -13.79
C LYS A 303 19.83 22.18 -13.19
N GLU A 304 20.31 23.41 -13.14
CA GLU A 304 19.56 24.60 -12.76
C GLU A 304 18.26 24.70 -13.57
N HIS A 305 17.16 24.97 -12.87
CA HIS A 305 15.82 24.98 -13.46
C HIS A 305 14.83 25.70 -12.55
N ILE A 306 13.94 26.51 -13.13
CA ILE A 306 12.81 27.09 -12.38
C ILE A 306 11.70 26.05 -12.24
N THR A 307 11.45 25.60 -11.02
CA THR A 307 10.43 24.60 -10.70
C THR A 307 9.03 25.15 -10.97
N SER A 308 8.20 24.34 -11.63
CA SER A 308 6.81 24.70 -11.89
C SER A 308 6.00 24.78 -10.61
N LEU A 309 5.23 25.85 -10.48
CA LEU A 309 4.21 25.98 -9.46
C LEU A 309 2.91 25.30 -9.90
N PHE A 310 2.12 24.91 -8.91
CA PHE A 310 0.82 24.28 -9.04
C PHE A 310 -0.20 25.05 -8.21
N VAL A 311 -1.47 24.90 -8.58
CA VAL A 311 -2.59 25.47 -7.85
C VAL A 311 -3.42 24.37 -7.20
N GLN A 312 -3.77 24.57 -5.94
CA GLN A 312 -4.76 23.77 -5.22
C GLN A 312 -5.99 24.65 -4.94
N LYS A 313 -7.14 24.25 -5.47
CA LYS A 313 -8.43 24.93 -5.26
C LYS A 313 -9.12 24.35 -4.03
N SER A 314 -9.66 25.21 -3.17
CA SER A 314 -10.49 24.87 -2.02
C SER A 314 -11.86 25.53 -2.20
N GLY A 315 -12.79 24.80 -2.83
CA GLY A 315 -14.08 25.35 -3.26
C GLY A 315 -13.99 26.10 -4.60
N SER A 316 -14.98 26.94 -4.88
CA SER A 316 -15.12 27.66 -6.16
C SER A 316 -14.16 28.84 -6.32
N GLU A 317 -13.76 29.51 -5.22
CA GLU A 317 -13.10 30.83 -5.31
C GLU A 317 -11.69 30.91 -4.68
N LYS A 318 -11.40 30.12 -3.64
CA LYS A 318 -10.12 30.20 -2.93
C LYS A 318 -9.12 29.17 -3.45
N TYR A 319 -7.87 29.60 -3.66
CA TYR A 319 -6.80 28.70 -4.08
C TYR A 319 -5.44 29.18 -3.59
N PHE A 320 -4.51 28.26 -3.43
CA PHE A 320 -3.13 28.62 -3.11
C PHE A 320 -2.15 27.99 -4.09
N LEU A 321 -1.04 28.68 -4.27
CA LEU A 321 0.09 28.21 -5.07
C LEU A 321 1.01 27.37 -4.20
N TYR A 322 1.43 26.24 -4.74
CA TYR A 322 2.36 25.34 -4.09
C TYR A 322 3.36 24.78 -5.09
N THR A 323 4.49 24.30 -4.59
CA THR A 323 5.47 23.55 -5.37
C THR A 323 5.68 22.17 -4.78
N LYS A 324 6.07 21.22 -5.62
CA LYS A 324 6.50 19.88 -5.20
C LYS A 324 8.00 19.77 -5.43
N LEU A 325 8.76 19.79 -4.34
CA LEU A 325 10.20 19.58 -4.37
C LEU A 325 10.49 18.14 -3.96
N SER A 326 11.48 17.51 -4.57
CA SER A 326 11.90 16.18 -4.14
C SER A 326 13.42 16.12 -4.14
N CYS A 327 13.99 15.73 -3.01
CA CYS A 327 15.42 15.52 -2.80
C CYS A 327 15.65 14.39 -1.79
N ASN A 328 16.75 13.66 -1.94
CA ASN A 328 17.18 12.59 -1.04
C ASN A 328 16.06 11.58 -0.70
N GLY A 329 15.23 11.23 -1.70
CA GLY A 329 14.11 10.30 -1.55
C GLY A 329 12.89 10.84 -0.81
N LYS A 330 12.93 12.09 -0.33
CA LYS A 330 11.82 12.78 0.31
C LYS A 330 11.12 13.70 -0.69
N SER A 331 9.84 13.96 -0.44
CA SER A 331 9.00 14.85 -1.24
C SER A 331 8.39 15.91 -0.32
N TYR A 332 8.55 17.17 -0.70
CA TYR A 332 8.11 18.34 0.03
C TYR A 332 7.03 19.01 -0.80
N ASN A 333 5.83 19.11 -0.22
CA ASN A 333 4.72 19.83 -0.80
C ASN A 333 4.56 21.15 -0.04
N THR A 334 5.00 22.24 -0.65
CA THR A 334 5.19 23.49 0.09
C THR A 334 4.37 24.61 -0.52
N ALA A 335 3.55 25.26 0.32
CA ALA A 335 2.81 26.45 -0.06
C ALA A 335 3.77 27.63 -0.24
N ILE A 336 3.71 28.28 -1.41
CA ILE A 336 4.65 29.35 -1.77
C ILE A 336 4.52 30.55 -0.84
N THR A 337 3.31 30.90 -0.43
CA THR A 337 3.06 32.02 0.49
C THR A 337 3.70 31.84 1.85
N ARG A 338 3.80 30.60 2.37
CA ARG A 338 4.49 30.30 3.64
C ARG A 338 5.97 30.62 3.58
N ILE A 339 6.63 30.13 2.53
CA ILE A 339 8.07 30.31 2.36
C ILE A 339 8.40 31.75 1.99
N LEU A 340 7.56 32.41 1.20
CA LEU A 340 7.71 33.83 0.93
C LEU A 340 7.63 34.68 2.19
N TYR A 341 6.63 34.42 3.04
CA TYR A 341 6.47 35.15 4.29
C TYR A 341 7.69 34.94 5.20
N TYR A 342 8.08 33.68 5.40
CA TYR A 342 9.26 33.31 6.19
C TYR A 342 10.54 33.99 5.67
N CYS A 343 10.80 33.89 4.36
CA CYS A 343 12.05 34.39 3.78
C CYS A 343 12.11 35.91 3.63
N PHE A 344 10.98 36.63 3.54
CA PHE A 344 11.00 38.05 3.14
C PHE A 344 10.21 38.99 4.05
N ILE A 345 9.48 38.49 5.06
CA ILE A 345 8.68 39.31 5.98
C ILE A 345 9.10 39.04 7.43
N GLU A 346 8.83 37.84 7.93
CA GLU A 346 9.08 37.47 9.33
C GLU A 346 9.28 35.96 9.45
N GLU A 347 10.32 35.56 10.19
CA GLU A 347 10.60 34.15 10.48
C GLU A 347 9.62 33.59 11.51
N PHE A 348 9.14 32.38 11.28
CA PHE A 348 8.26 31.65 12.19
C PHE A 348 8.52 30.14 12.05
N ASP A 349 8.01 29.32 12.97
CA ASP A 349 8.17 27.87 12.87
C ASP A 349 7.38 27.32 11.67
N LEU A 350 8.11 26.96 10.60
CA LEU A 350 7.55 26.37 9.38
C LEU A 350 6.86 25.02 9.65
N LYS A 351 7.21 24.34 10.74
CA LYS A 351 6.59 23.06 11.15
C LYS A 351 5.31 23.26 11.94
N ASP A 352 5.07 24.45 12.47
CA ASP A 352 3.81 24.77 13.15
C ASP A 352 2.67 24.82 12.13
N ARG A 353 1.71 23.90 12.33
CA ARG A 353 0.50 23.76 11.50
C ARG A 353 -0.64 24.64 12.00
N ASN A 354 -0.53 25.19 13.22
CA ASN A 354 -1.49 26.15 13.76
C ASN A 354 -1.28 27.54 13.16
N LEU A 355 -0.12 27.84 12.59
CA LEU A 355 0.13 29.10 11.91
C LEU A 355 -0.18 28.98 10.42
N VAL A 356 -0.99 29.89 9.88
CA VAL A 356 -1.35 29.94 8.46
C VAL A 356 -1.12 31.32 7.87
N ILE A 357 -0.78 31.37 6.58
CA ILE A 357 -0.63 32.63 5.85
C ILE A 357 -1.93 32.94 5.12
N VAL A 358 -2.55 34.06 5.48
CA VAL A 358 -3.69 34.62 4.77
C VAL A 358 -3.19 35.49 3.63
N ASN A 359 -3.57 35.13 2.41
CA ASN A 359 -3.26 35.85 1.19
C ASN A 359 -4.43 36.78 0.81
N LYS A 360 -4.21 38.11 0.88
CA LYS A 360 -5.20 39.14 0.51
C LYS A 360 -5.00 39.70 -0.91
N ASN A 361 -4.15 39.08 -1.73
CA ASN A 361 -3.97 39.44 -3.12
C ASN A 361 -5.22 39.09 -3.95
N ASP A 362 -5.59 39.98 -4.86
CA ASP A 362 -6.58 39.71 -5.91
C ASP A 362 -6.01 40.20 -7.25
N PRO A 363 -5.69 39.29 -8.20
CA PRO A 363 -5.83 37.84 -8.10
C PRO A 363 -4.83 37.19 -7.13
N GLN A 364 -5.21 36.09 -6.47
CA GLN A 364 -4.37 35.39 -5.47
C GLN A 364 -3.01 34.89 -6.00
N TRP A 365 -2.84 34.73 -7.33
CA TRP A 365 -1.58 34.32 -7.95
C TRP A 365 -0.60 35.46 -8.22
N ASP A 366 -1.06 36.71 -8.22
CA ASP A 366 -0.22 37.89 -8.39
C ASP A 366 0.24 38.35 -7.00
N LEU A 367 1.32 37.73 -6.53
CA LEU A 367 1.74 37.80 -5.14
C LEU A 367 2.49 39.11 -4.87
N ASP A 368 1.80 40.06 -4.26
CA ASP A 368 2.41 41.11 -3.45
C ASP A 368 2.61 40.57 -2.02
N ILE A 369 3.88 40.46 -1.61
CA ILE A 369 4.24 39.94 -0.29
C ILE A 369 3.69 40.82 0.84
N SER A 370 3.51 42.13 0.63
CA SER A 370 2.95 43.04 1.64
C SER A 370 1.50 42.73 2.02
N LYS A 371 0.78 41.98 1.16
CA LYS A 371 -0.61 41.54 1.37
C LYS A 371 -0.71 40.13 1.99
N LEU A 372 0.41 39.58 2.47
CA LEU A 372 0.46 38.34 3.23
C LEU A 372 0.46 38.64 4.74
N SER A 373 -0.28 37.85 5.51
CA SER A 373 -0.32 37.98 6.98
C SER A 373 -0.34 36.62 7.66
N LEU A 374 0.39 36.49 8.77
CA LEU A 374 0.40 35.30 9.62
C LEU A 374 -0.78 35.34 10.60
N GLN A 375 -1.53 34.25 10.72
CA GLN A 375 -2.64 34.11 11.65
C GLN A 375 -2.68 32.71 12.26
N SER A 376 -3.29 32.58 13.44
CA SER A 376 -3.55 31.26 14.03
C SER A 376 -4.82 30.61 13.45
N VAL A 377 -4.75 29.31 13.17
CA VAL A 377 -5.88 28.46 12.80
C VAL A 377 -6.94 28.49 13.90
N THR A 378 -6.55 28.55 15.18
CA THR A 378 -7.51 28.60 16.29
C THR A 378 -8.33 29.88 16.25
N GLU A 379 -7.72 31.03 15.94
CA GLU A 379 -8.42 32.30 15.79
C GLU A 379 -9.37 32.28 14.60
N ILE A 380 -8.91 31.81 13.44
CA ILE A 380 -9.73 31.66 12.23
C ILE A 380 -10.93 30.73 12.47
N LEU A 381 -10.69 29.59 13.13
CA LEU A 381 -11.74 28.63 13.45
C LEU A 381 -12.68 29.16 14.52
N THR A 382 -12.20 29.93 15.49
CA THR A 382 -13.05 30.56 16.52
C THR A 382 -14.01 31.54 15.86
N GLU A 383 -13.50 32.37 14.95
CA GLU A 383 -14.32 33.35 14.24
C GLU A 383 -15.29 32.68 13.25
N ARG A 384 -14.83 31.62 12.56
CA ARG A 384 -15.69 30.78 11.72
C ARG A 384 -16.75 30.04 12.54
N ASN A 385 -16.39 29.46 13.68
CA ASN A 385 -17.31 28.67 14.51
C ASN A 385 -18.37 29.56 15.17
N LYS A 386 -18.07 30.83 15.48
CA LYS A 386 -19.10 31.81 15.83
C LYS A 386 -20.17 31.92 14.74
N GLN A 387 -19.78 31.82 13.45
CA GLN A 387 -20.73 31.82 12.33
C GLN A 387 -21.48 30.48 12.14
N TYR A 388 -20.88 29.32 12.43
CA TYR A 388 -21.48 27.99 12.19
C TYR A 388 -22.13 27.32 13.40
N ALA A 389 -21.85 27.76 14.63
CA ALA A 389 -22.50 27.27 15.86
C ALA A 389 -24.04 27.38 15.80
N ALA A 390 -24.56 28.16 14.85
CA ALA A 390 -25.98 28.26 14.55
C ALA A 390 -26.60 27.02 13.84
N LYS A 391 -25.83 25.99 13.39
CA LYS A 391 -26.38 24.85 12.59
C LYS A 391 -25.85 23.46 13.02
N ILE A 392 -26.25 22.95 14.19
CA ILE A 392 -26.06 21.54 14.58
C ILE A 392 -27.20 20.69 14.02
N ARG A 393 -26.91 19.55 13.38
CA ARG A 393 -27.94 18.59 12.95
C ARG A 393 -28.10 17.49 14.01
N THR A 394 -29.31 17.35 14.55
CA THR A 394 -29.64 16.25 15.44
C THR A 394 -30.01 15.01 14.63
N VAL A 395 -29.37 13.88 14.92
CA VAL A 395 -29.67 12.56 14.34
C VAL A 395 -30.56 11.81 15.31
N LEU A 396 -31.76 11.47 14.84
CA LEU A 396 -32.79 10.73 15.57
C LEU A 396 -32.80 9.25 15.18
N ASN A 397 -33.57 8.45 15.90
CA ASN A 397 -33.78 7.03 15.62
C ASN A 397 -34.57 6.84 14.31
N SER A 398 -34.24 5.80 13.53
CA SER A 398 -34.91 5.51 12.25
C SER A 398 -36.35 5.02 12.42
N LYS A 399 -36.73 4.61 13.62
CA LYS A 399 -37.99 3.96 14.02
C LYS A 399 -38.24 2.61 13.33
N GLU A 400 -37.22 2.06 12.66
CA GLU A 400 -37.29 0.72 12.12
C GLU A 400 -37.23 -0.31 13.26
N ILE A 401 -38.14 -1.29 13.22
CA ILE A 401 -38.20 -2.37 14.21
C ILE A 401 -37.66 -3.70 13.68
N PHE A 402 -37.48 -3.83 12.36
CA PHE A 402 -37.06 -5.08 11.71
C PHE A 402 -36.07 -4.84 10.57
N ASN A 403 -34.98 -5.60 10.56
CA ASN A 403 -33.92 -5.50 9.55
C ASN A 403 -34.28 -6.27 8.27
N ASN A 404 -35.13 -5.68 7.42
CA ASN A 404 -35.52 -6.28 6.13
C ASN A 404 -34.32 -6.55 5.21
N SER A 405 -33.31 -5.66 5.20
CA SER A 405 -32.12 -5.82 4.34
C SER A 405 -31.31 -7.07 4.69
N LEU A 406 -31.15 -7.35 5.99
CA LEU A 406 -30.49 -8.57 6.43
C LEU A 406 -31.33 -9.80 6.08
N TRP A 407 -32.63 -9.76 6.39
CA TRP A 407 -33.57 -10.85 6.13
C TRP A 407 -33.56 -11.30 4.66
N GLU A 408 -33.53 -10.36 3.72
CA GLU A 408 -33.40 -10.68 2.29
C GLU A 408 -32.07 -11.34 1.95
N LYS A 409 -30.95 -10.80 2.47
CA LYS A 409 -29.60 -11.28 2.15
C LYS A 409 -29.29 -12.68 2.67
N VAL A 410 -29.92 -13.06 3.77
CA VAL A 410 -29.72 -14.39 4.36
C VAL A 410 -30.69 -15.44 3.79
N GLY A 411 -31.54 -15.07 2.83
CA GLY A 411 -32.39 -16.03 2.10
C GLY A 411 -33.83 -16.09 2.58
N LYS A 412 -34.35 -15.01 3.19
CA LYS A 412 -35.75 -14.85 3.60
C LYS A 412 -36.28 -16.01 4.47
N PRO A 413 -35.60 -16.36 5.58
CA PRO A 413 -36.08 -17.40 6.48
C PRO A 413 -37.50 -17.09 7.01
N ARG A 414 -38.28 -18.13 7.31
CA ARG A 414 -39.62 -17.99 7.89
C ARG A 414 -39.47 -17.47 9.33
N ILE A 415 -39.72 -16.19 9.52
CA ILE A 415 -39.58 -15.49 10.81
C ILE A 415 -40.85 -14.72 11.11
N ASN A 416 -41.29 -14.76 12.37
CA ASN A 416 -42.35 -13.87 12.85
C ASN A 416 -41.80 -12.44 12.97
N LYS A 417 -42.16 -11.55 12.05
CA LYS A 417 -41.70 -10.15 12.08
C LYS A 417 -42.16 -9.36 13.31
N LYS A 418 -43.20 -9.81 14.02
CA LYS A 418 -43.67 -9.17 15.27
C LYS A 418 -42.82 -9.54 16.48
N SER A 419 -42.17 -10.71 16.44
CA SER A 419 -41.22 -11.21 17.44
C SER A 419 -40.03 -11.87 16.74
N PRO A 420 -39.18 -11.07 16.09
CA PRO A 420 -38.07 -11.60 15.31
C PRO A 420 -36.89 -12.01 16.23
N PRO A 421 -36.00 -12.92 15.79
CA PRO A 421 -34.75 -13.17 16.48
C PRO A 421 -33.96 -11.86 16.68
N ALA A 422 -33.21 -11.79 17.78
CA ALA A 422 -32.60 -10.55 18.28
C ALA A 422 -31.81 -9.77 17.24
N ILE A 423 -30.99 -10.46 16.44
CA ILE A 423 -30.21 -9.91 15.34
C ILE A 423 -31.00 -9.23 14.20
N PHE A 424 -32.30 -9.52 14.06
CA PHE A 424 -33.21 -8.85 13.12
C PHE A 424 -34.05 -7.78 13.83
N ASP A 425 -34.13 -7.80 15.17
CA ASP A 425 -34.88 -6.85 15.99
C ASP A 425 -34.11 -5.52 16.12
N LEU A 426 -34.63 -4.48 15.49
CA LEU A 426 -34.08 -3.12 15.54
C LEU A 426 -34.75 -2.23 16.59
N SER A 427 -35.71 -2.77 17.34
CA SER A 427 -36.42 -2.02 18.37
C SER A 427 -35.53 -1.72 19.59
N LEU A 428 -35.75 -0.57 20.22
CA LEU A 428 -34.99 -0.16 21.40
C LEU A 428 -35.38 -0.87 22.70
N ARG A 429 -36.51 -1.60 22.71
CA ARG A 429 -36.91 -2.40 23.88
C ARG A 429 -35.83 -3.45 24.18
N ASP A 430 -35.61 -3.71 25.46
CA ASP A 430 -34.76 -4.81 25.88
C ASP A 430 -35.49 -6.14 25.65
N LEU A 431 -34.74 -7.14 25.20
CA LEU A 431 -35.25 -8.49 25.06
C LEU A 431 -35.10 -9.24 26.40
N PRO A 432 -35.93 -10.26 26.67
CA PRO A 432 -35.80 -11.05 27.90
C PRO A 432 -34.38 -11.58 28.09
N ASP A 433 -33.82 -11.41 29.28
CA ASP A 433 -32.46 -11.86 29.66
C ASP A 433 -31.31 -11.28 28.81
N GLU A 434 -31.53 -10.16 28.12
CA GLU A 434 -30.48 -9.53 27.33
C GLU A 434 -29.55 -8.67 28.18
N ARG A 435 -28.24 -8.90 28.02
CA ARG A 435 -27.20 -8.17 28.73
C ARG A 435 -26.33 -7.40 27.76
N TRP A 436 -26.07 -6.14 28.08
CA TRP A 436 -25.26 -5.23 27.25
C TRP A 436 -23.87 -5.06 27.84
N LYS A 437 -22.85 -5.02 26.98
CA LYS A 437 -21.47 -4.62 27.32
C LYS A 437 -20.98 -3.50 26.40
N PRO A 438 -20.14 -2.56 26.89
CA PRO A 438 -19.44 -1.61 26.04
C PRO A 438 -18.59 -2.31 24.98
N LEU A 439 -18.56 -1.76 23.78
CA LEU A 439 -17.64 -2.23 22.73
C LEU A 439 -16.27 -1.61 22.94
N LEU A 440 -15.23 -2.45 23.01
CA LEU A 440 -13.85 -2.02 23.24
C LEU A 440 -13.38 -0.99 22.22
N GLY A 441 -12.89 0.17 22.71
CA GLY A 441 -12.45 1.31 21.91
C GLY A 441 -13.59 2.21 21.42
N PHE A 442 -14.81 1.94 21.85
CA PHE A 442 -16.03 2.68 21.52
C PHE A 442 -16.91 2.94 22.76
N GLU A 443 -16.29 2.99 23.93
CA GLU A 443 -16.93 3.22 25.21
C GLU A 443 -17.70 4.55 25.21
N GLY A 444 -18.89 4.54 25.81
CA GLY A 444 -19.80 5.70 25.79
C GLY A 444 -20.43 6.02 24.44
N LYS A 445 -20.12 5.26 23.37
CA LYS A 445 -20.69 5.47 22.02
C LYS A 445 -21.52 4.28 21.56
N TYR A 446 -21.02 3.06 21.78
CA TYR A 446 -21.65 1.83 21.32
C TYR A 446 -21.57 0.72 22.37
N VAL A 447 -22.65 -0.07 22.44
CA VAL A 447 -22.73 -1.28 23.26
C VAL A 447 -23.19 -2.45 22.40
N ILE A 448 -22.80 -3.67 22.78
CA ILE A 448 -23.20 -4.92 22.16
C ILE A 448 -23.91 -5.79 23.18
N SER A 449 -24.97 -6.49 22.78
CA SER A 449 -25.67 -7.43 23.64
C SER A 449 -25.18 -8.85 23.46
N ASP A 450 -25.38 -9.68 24.48
CA ASP A 450 -25.12 -11.12 24.43
C ASP A 450 -26.03 -11.87 23.44
N LYS A 451 -27.08 -11.22 22.95
CA LYS A 451 -27.94 -11.70 21.85
C LYS A 451 -27.53 -11.20 20.47
N GLY A 452 -26.40 -10.50 20.36
CA GLY A 452 -25.85 -10.05 19.08
C GLY A 452 -26.43 -8.76 18.53
N ARG A 453 -27.19 -7.99 19.32
CA ARG A 453 -27.63 -6.65 18.94
C ARG A 453 -26.53 -5.63 19.22
N VAL A 454 -26.44 -4.59 18.39
CA VAL A 454 -25.46 -3.51 18.58
C VAL A 454 -26.23 -2.21 18.66
N LYS A 455 -26.06 -1.47 19.76
CA LYS A 455 -26.79 -0.22 20.04
C LYS A 455 -25.80 0.95 20.01
N ARG A 456 -26.15 1.99 19.25
CA ARG A 456 -25.55 3.32 19.33
C ARG A 456 -26.23 4.08 20.47
N LEU A 457 -25.45 4.59 21.41
CA LEU A 457 -25.95 5.42 22.50
C LEU A 457 -26.27 6.85 22.00
N SER A 458 -27.12 7.56 22.73
CA SER A 458 -27.39 8.99 22.50
C SER A 458 -26.41 9.86 23.29
N GLY A 459 -26.50 11.18 23.14
CA GLY A 459 -25.78 12.15 23.97
C GLY A 459 -24.34 12.44 23.56
N TRP A 460 -23.86 11.83 22.47
CA TRP A 460 -22.52 12.10 21.94
C TRP A 460 -22.58 12.68 20.52
N LYS A 461 -21.52 13.41 20.17
CA LYS A 461 -21.41 14.13 18.90
C LYS A 461 -20.39 13.45 17.99
N SER A 462 -20.70 13.40 16.71
CA SER A 462 -19.72 13.12 15.66
C SER A 462 -19.76 14.19 14.59
N ASP A 463 -18.66 14.91 14.40
CA ASP A 463 -18.57 16.06 13.51
C ASP A 463 -19.71 17.09 13.74
N ALA A 464 -20.56 17.32 12.74
CA ALA A 464 -21.73 18.20 12.80
C ALA A 464 -23.05 17.48 13.19
N GLU A 465 -22.96 16.21 13.58
CA GLU A 465 -24.11 15.38 13.99
C GLU A 465 -24.12 15.20 15.51
N LEU A 466 -25.22 15.58 16.17
CA LEU A 466 -25.51 15.19 17.54
C LEU A 466 -26.42 13.96 17.53
N TYR A 467 -26.00 12.84 18.11
CA TYR A 467 -26.87 11.67 18.24
C TYR A 467 -27.85 11.89 19.39
N GLY A 468 -29.04 12.40 19.06
CA GLY A 468 -30.07 12.74 20.05
C GLY A 468 -30.79 11.51 20.60
N GLU A 469 -30.86 10.43 19.82
CA GLU A 469 -31.56 9.21 20.20
C GLU A 469 -30.69 7.97 19.98
N GLU A 470 -30.90 6.97 20.84
CA GLU A 470 -30.29 5.65 20.70
C GLU A 470 -30.77 4.95 19.43
N GLN A 471 -30.00 4.00 18.91
CA GLN A 471 -30.36 3.26 17.70
C GLN A 471 -29.76 1.84 17.74
N ILE A 472 -30.57 0.81 17.54
CA ILE A 472 -30.04 -0.52 17.19
C ILE A 472 -29.56 -0.48 15.74
N LEU A 473 -28.31 -0.88 15.51
CA LEU A 473 -27.69 -0.88 14.20
C LEU A 473 -28.13 -2.08 13.37
N SER A 474 -28.42 -1.83 12.09
CA SER A 474 -28.69 -2.90 11.13
C SER A 474 -27.42 -3.69 10.84
N LEU A 475 -27.40 -4.95 11.29
CA LEU A 475 -26.39 -5.93 10.92
C LEU A 475 -26.45 -6.22 9.41
N LYS A 476 -25.30 -6.60 8.85
CA LYS A 476 -25.10 -6.91 7.43
C LYS A 476 -24.51 -8.31 7.28
N PHE A 477 -24.72 -8.89 6.09
CA PHE A 477 -24.25 -10.23 5.75
C PHE A 477 -23.33 -10.21 4.53
N LYS A 478 -22.25 -11.01 4.56
CA LYS A 478 -21.32 -11.17 3.44
C LYS A 478 -21.29 -12.63 2.97
N LYS A 479 -21.66 -12.85 1.70
CA LYS A 479 -21.64 -14.17 1.04
C LYS A 479 -20.23 -14.45 0.50
N SER A 480 -19.57 -15.51 0.95
CA SER A 480 -18.26 -15.99 0.46
C SER A 480 -18.09 -17.48 0.82
N ASP A 481 -16.94 -18.09 0.50
CA ASP A 481 -16.60 -19.47 0.92
C ASP A 481 -16.64 -19.66 2.46
N SER A 482 -16.61 -18.56 3.23
CA SER A 482 -16.81 -18.52 4.67
C SER A 482 -17.74 -17.33 5.01
N PRO A 483 -19.07 -17.52 4.99
CA PRO A 483 -20.02 -16.43 5.23
C PRO A 483 -19.92 -15.89 6.66
N TYR A 484 -20.23 -14.60 6.85
CA TYR A 484 -20.23 -13.99 8.19
C TYR A 484 -21.15 -12.75 8.30
N LEU A 485 -21.61 -12.49 9.52
CA LEU A 485 -22.31 -11.26 9.92
C LEU A 485 -21.33 -10.17 10.38
N TYR A 486 -21.64 -8.92 10.04
CA TYR A 486 -20.84 -7.76 10.41
C TYR A 486 -21.68 -6.49 10.59
N PHE A 487 -21.10 -5.48 11.23
CA PHE A 487 -21.69 -4.16 11.41
C PHE A 487 -20.64 -3.05 11.25
N THR A 488 -21.08 -1.81 11.14
CA THR A 488 -20.20 -0.64 10.93
C THR A 488 -20.41 0.37 12.05
N LEU A 489 -19.33 0.76 12.71
CA LEU A 489 -19.28 1.82 13.72
C LEU A 489 -18.75 3.10 13.08
N ARG A 490 -19.28 4.26 13.48
CA ARG A 490 -18.84 5.58 12.98
C ARG A 490 -18.35 6.41 14.16
N THR A 491 -17.21 7.07 14.01
CA THR A 491 -16.70 8.07 14.95
C THR A 491 -16.06 9.21 14.15
N ASN A 492 -15.56 10.25 14.84
CA ASN A 492 -14.77 11.31 14.21
C ASN A 492 -13.48 10.79 13.56
N GLU A 493 -13.01 9.61 13.97
CA GLU A 493 -11.80 8.98 13.42
C GLU A 493 -12.09 8.19 12.14
N GLY A 494 -13.35 7.90 11.83
CA GLY A 494 -13.74 7.24 10.59
C GLY A 494 -14.84 6.19 10.76
N ARG A 495 -14.83 5.19 9.86
CA ARG A 495 -15.78 4.06 9.83
C ARG A 495 -15.06 2.74 10.06
N PHE A 496 -15.55 1.95 10.99
CA PHE A 496 -14.93 0.70 11.42
C PHE A 496 -15.88 -0.48 11.20
N GLU A 497 -15.48 -1.44 10.35
CA GLU A 497 -16.21 -2.69 10.16
C GLU A 497 -15.81 -3.71 11.23
N LYS A 498 -16.80 -4.31 11.92
CA LYS A 498 -16.59 -5.33 12.95
C LYS A 498 -17.40 -6.57 12.63
N ARG A 499 -16.79 -7.75 12.80
CA ARG A 499 -17.46 -9.05 12.62
C ARG A 499 -18.19 -9.44 13.89
N LEU A 500 -19.47 -9.78 13.77
CA LEU A 500 -20.32 -10.04 14.93
C LEU A 500 -19.82 -11.22 15.80
N PRO A 501 -19.53 -12.42 15.24
CA PRO A 501 -19.08 -13.54 16.08
C PRO A 501 -17.78 -13.25 16.83
N ARG A 502 -16.87 -12.46 16.22
CA ARG A 502 -15.60 -12.06 16.84
C ARG A 502 -15.82 -11.14 18.04
N MET A 503 -16.74 -10.17 17.91
CA MET A 503 -17.07 -9.26 19.01
C MET A 503 -17.84 -9.97 20.13
N LEU A 504 -18.77 -10.87 19.78
CA LEU A 504 -19.52 -11.66 20.76
C LEU A 504 -18.61 -12.54 21.60
N TYR A 505 -17.71 -13.29 20.95
CA TYR A 505 -16.75 -14.14 21.65
C TYR A 505 -15.87 -13.32 22.60
N TYR A 506 -15.29 -12.23 22.10
CA TYR A 506 -14.47 -11.32 22.90
C TYR A 506 -15.22 -10.76 24.12
N CYS A 507 -16.46 -10.28 23.91
CA CYS A 507 -17.18 -9.59 24.97
C CYS A 507 -17.77 -10.55 26.02
N PHE A 508 -18.15 -11.77 25.64
CA PHE A 508 -19.00 -12.62 26.47
C PHE A 508 -18.42 -14.00 26.80
N ILE A 509 -17.32 -14.42 26.15
CA ILE A 509 -16.71 -15.74 26.36
C ILE A 509 -15.29 -15.59 26.90
N GLU A 510 -14.37 -15.05 26.08
CA GLU A 510 -12.95 -14.93 26.44
C GLU A 510 -12.32 -13.76 25.67
N GLU A 511 -11.57 -12.92 26.39
CA GLU A 511 -10.84 -11.79 25.80
C GLU A 511 -9.57 -12.27 25.08
N PHE A 512 -9.29 -11.67 23.92
CA PHE A 512 -8.09 -11.95 23.13
C PHE A 512 -7.75 -10.73 22.26
N ASP A 513 -6.54 -10.68 21.69
CA ASP A 513 -6.16 -9.55 20.84
C ASP A 513 -7.03 -9.51 19.57
N LEU A 514 -7.93 -8.54 19.52
CA LEU A 514 -8.82 -8.31 18.39
C LEU A 514 -8.07 -7.96 17.09
N ASN A 515 -6.83 -7.46 17.19
CA ASN A 515 -5.97 -7.16 16.04
C ASN A 515 -5.16 -8.36 15.56
N ASP A 516 -5.05 -9.43 16.36
CA ASP A 516 -4.34 -10.64 15.98
C ASP A 516 -5.10 -11.39 14.88
N ARG A 517 -4.48 -11.42 13.69
CA ARG A 517 -5.03 -12.08 12.50
C ARG A 517 -4.77 -13.58 12.46
N THR A 518 -4.00 -14.09 13.41
CA THR A 518 -3.75 -15.53 13.58
C THR A 518 -4.84 -16.21 14.41
N LEU A 519 -5.62 -15.43 15.15
CA LEU A 519 -6.78 -15.91 15.89
C LEU A 519 -8.07 -15.70 15.08
N TRP A 520 -8.91 -16.72 14.97
CA TRP A 520 -10.25 -16.59 14.35
C TRP A 520 -11.34 -17.29 15.15
N ILE A 521 -12.58 -16.86 14.94
CA ILE A 521 -13.77 -17.49 15.54
C ILE A 521 -14.43 -18.41 14.53
N VAL A 522 -14.51 -19.69 14.87
CA VAL A 522 -15.34 -20.67 14.15
C VAL A 522 -16.74 -20.63 14.73
N ASN A 523 -17.72 -20.29 13.90
CA ASN A 523 -19.13 -20.31 14.28
C ASN A 523 -19.76 -21.66 13.89
N LYS A 524 -20.07 -22.50 14.88
CA LYS A 524 -20.73 -23.82 14.71
C LYS A 524 -22.25 -23.78 14.86
N ASN A 525 -22.86 -22.60 14.82
CA ASN A 525 -24.31 -22.49 14.81
C ASN A 525 -24.90 -23.02 13.50
N GLU A 526 -26.07 -23.66 13.58
CA GLU A 526 -26.80 -24.18 12.41
C GLU A 526 -27.17 -23.07 11.43
N THR A 527 -27.50 -21.88 11.95
CA THR A 527 -27.77 -20.70 11.13
C THR A 527 -26.85 -19.57 11.53
N GLN A 528 -26.46 -18.71 10.58
CA GLN A 528 -25.57 -17.57 10.87
C GLN A 528 -26.22 -16.49 11.74
N TRP A 529 -27.54 -16.56 11.90
CA TRP A 529 -28.36 -15.49 12.41
C TRP A 529 -29.01 -15.89 13.75
N ASP A 530 -29.06 -17.18 14.09
CA ASP A 530 -29.42 -17.67 15.41
C ASP A 530 -28.15 -18.10 16.14
N ILE A 531 -27.49 -17.14 16.78
CA ILE A 531 -26.17 -17.33 17.39
C ILE A 531 -26.33 -17.80 18.83
N ASP A 532 -26.09 -19.08 19.06
CA ASP A 532 -25.72 -19.62 20.37
C ASP A 532 -24.21 -19.39 20.56
N MET A 533 -23.87 -18.58 21.56
CA MET A 533 -22.49 -18.23 21.88
C MET A 533 -21.65 -19.45 22.31
N SER A 534 -22.26 -20.50 22.90
CA SER A 534 -21.54 -21.71 23.28
C SER A 534 -20.97 -22.48 22.08
N LYS A 535 -21.51 -22.20 20.87
CA LYS A 535 -21.07 -22.78 19.59
C LYS A 535 -20.03 -21.91 18.87
N LEU A 536 -19.55 -20.83 19.49
CA LEU A 536 -18.43 -20.04 19.00
C LEU A 536 -17.13 -20.59 19.59
N LEU A 537 -16.12 -20.82 18.76
CA LEU A 537 -14.83 -21.36 19.20
C LEU A 537 -13.67 -20.49 18.69
N LEU A 538 -12.81 -20.04 19.59
CA LEU A 538 -11.53 -19.43 19.24
C LEU A 538 -10.57 -20.51 18.74
N ARG A 539 -9.91 -20.22 17.63
CA ARG A 539 -8.85 -21.06 17.06
C ARG A 539 -7.63 -20.19 16.77
N SER A 540 -6.47 -20.68 17.16
CA SER A 540 -5.19 -20.10 16.79
C SER A 540 -4.59 -20.82 15.60
N LYS A 541 -3.98 -20.04 14.70
CA LYS A 541 -3.06 -20.50 13.64
C LYS A 541 -1.89 -21.30 14.20
N VAL A 542 -1.56 -21.10 15.48
CA VAL A 542 -0.40 -21.70 16.15
C VAL A 542 -0.75 -23.00 16.89
N ASP A 543 -2.01 -23.22 17.27
CA ASP A 543 -2.41 -24.46 17.98
C ASP A 543 -2.41 -25.70 17.07
N SER A 544 -2.37 -25.52 15.75
CA SER A 544 -2.06 -26.58 14.78
C SER A 544 -0.62 -27.09 14.89
N PHE A 545 0.27 -26.41 15.64
CA PHE A 545 1.62 -26.88 15.93
C PHE A 545 1.79 -27.72 17.20
N LYS A 546 0.88 -27.62 18.17
CA LYS A 546 1.07 -28.26 19.49
C LYS A 546 0.24 -29.54 19.70
N ASN A 547 -0.82 -29.75 18.93
CA ASN A 547 -1.71 -30.91 19.09
C ASN A 547 -1.37 -32.11 18.18
N LYS A 548 -0.08 -32.47 18.10
CA LYS A 548 0.37 -33.83 17.72
C LYS A 548 1.71 -34.12 18.40
N LYS A 549 1.64 -34.64 19.63
CA LYS A 549 2.64 -35.58 20.14
C LYS A 549 2.07 -36.98 19.97
#